data_AF-A0A265USH1-F1
#
_entry.id   AF-A0A265USH1-F1
#
_cell.length_a   1.000
_cell.length_b   1.000
_cell.length_c   1.000
_cell.angle_alpha   90.00
_cell.angle_beta   90.00
_cell.angle_gamma   90.00
#
_symmetry.space_group_name_H-M   'P 1'
#
loop_
_entity.id
_entity.type
_entity.pdbx_description
1 polymer ?
#
loop_
_entity_poly.entity_id
_entity_poly.type
_entity_poly.pdbx_seq_one_letter_code
_entity_poly.pdbx_strand_id
1 'polypeptide(L)'
;MIKFFRTIRYDLMEKNKIGRYLKYALGEIVLVVIGILIALQINNWNENRKEISKSLNYLKEFRKDLITDTISFNQALTGLSRDINSEVWALKKTKYNLTDSDSILAALGRTYYDRRINTRTFSSVQNSGNSKLIGYDSIFGIISGYYIKTNERLTSHTEWDKRAVTEGQDYKTLLYSEIEVDNNYIKKNSRTLYAQDFPMITDSSEQAMKIIKFATTVQARNNLKENYIRHLRLKNVFNQTKQEAKDLITSIDEELKN
;
A
#
# COMPACT_ATOMS: atom_id res chain seq x y z
N MET A 1 59.71 -6.77 -7.59
CA MET A 1 59.98 -6.31 -6.22
C MET A 1 60.55 -7.39 -5.30
N ILE A 2 60.00 -8.62 -5.28
CA ILE A 2 60.53 -9.72 -4.42
C ILE A 2 62.03 -10.01 -4.61
N LYS A 3 62.56 -9.98 -5.85
CA LYS A 3 63.99 -10.25 -6.09
C LYS A 3 64.92 -9.21 -5.47
N PHE A 4 64.53 -7.93 -5.42
CA PHE A 4 65.38 -6.84 -4.93
C PHE A 4 65.53 -6.89 -3.40
N PHE A 5 64.43 -7.10 -2.68
CA PHE A 5 64.45 -7.31 -1.23
C PHE A 5 65.10 -8.65 -0.83
N ARG A 6 64.99 -9.67 -1.69
CA ARG A 6 65.67 -10.96 -1.48
C ARG A 6 67.19 -10.83 -1.50
N THR A 7 67.77 -10.12 -2.47
CA THR A 7 69.24 -9.96 -2.56
C THR A 7 69.80 -9.19 -1.36
N ILE A 8 69.09 -8.16 -0.89
CA ILE A 8 69.47 -7.36 0.29
C ILE A 8 69.43 -8.20 1.59
N ARG A 9 68.48 -9.15 1.71
CA ARG A 9 68.42 -10.07 2.87
C ARG A 9 69.64 -10.96 2.97
N TYR A 10 70.06 -11.57 1.85
CA TYR A 10 71.22 -12.46 1.83
C TYR A 10 72.51 -11.69 2.17
N ASP A 11 72.69 -10.48 1.62
CA ASP A 11 73.89 -9.65 1.85
C ASP A 11 74.01 -9.12 3.31
N LEU A 12 72.88 -8.97 4.01
CA LEU A 12 72.83 -8.52 5.41
C LEU A 12 73.00 -9.67 6.43
N MET A 13 72.62 -10.90 6.06
CA MET A 13 72.84 -12.10 6.88
C MET A 13 74.32 -12.51 6.91
N GLU A 14 75.03 -12.33 5.80
CA GLU A 14 76.46 -12.68 5.68
C GLU A 14 77.38 -11.77 6.53
N LYS A 15 76.90 -10.59 6.96
CA LYS A 15 77.68 -9.58 7.69
C LYS A 15 77.46 -9.53 9.23
N ASN A 16 76.84 -10.53 9.85
CA ASN A 16 76.59 -10.59 11.32
C ASN A 16 75.74 -9.42 11.88
N LYS A 17 74.89 -8.77 11.05
CA LYS A 17 74.06 -7.60 11.43
C LYS A 17 72.60 -7.95 11.68
N ILE A 18 72.33 -8.86 12.62
CA ILE A 18 70.98 -9.34 12.98
C ILE A 18 70.01 -8.17 13.29
N GLY A 19 70.47 -7.14 14.00
CA GLY A 19 69.64 -5.98 14.34
C GLY A 19 69.22 -5.11 13.14
N ARG A 20 69.99 -5.08 12.05
CA ARG A 20 69.58 -4.40 10.80
C ARG A 20 68.61 -5.26 10.02
N TYR A 21 68.86 -6.57 9.95
CA TYR A 21 67.97 -7.54 9.30
C TYR A 21 66.54 -7.50 9.87
N LEU A 22 66.40 -7.50 11.20
CA LEU A 22 65.08 -7.42 11.87
C LEU A 22 64.33 -6.12 11.53
N LYS A 23 65.02 -4.98 11.45
CA LYS A 23 64.42 -3.69 11.06
C LYS A 23 63.89 -3.71 9.61
N TYR A 24 64.64 -4.31 8.68
CA TYR A 24 64.22 -4.41 7.28
C TYR A 24 63.07 -5.42 7.09
N ALA A 25 63.11 -6.57 7.77
CA ALA A 25 62.02 -7.54 7.72
C ALA A 25 60.71 -6.98 8.32
N LEU A 26 60.80 -6.21 9.41
CA LEU A 26 59.67 -5.51 9.99
C LEU A 26 59.10 -4.45 9.03
N GLY A 27 59.97 -3.70 8.35
CA GLY A 27 59.56 -2.73 7.32
C GLY A 27 58.80 -3.36 6.15
N GLU A 28 59.21 -4.54 5.69
CA GLU A 28 58.52 -5.29 4.63
C GLU A 28 57.13 -5.76 5.09
N ILE A 29 57.02 -6.29 6.31
CA ILE A 29 55.74 -6.70 6.88
C ILE A 29 54.80 -5.49 6.99
N VAL A 30 55.28 -4.35 7.49
CA VAL A 30 54.47 -3.11 7.59
C VAL A 30 54.00 -2.64 6.21
N LEU A 31 54.87 -2.66 5.19
CA LEU A 31 54.51 -2.31 3.81
C LEU A 31 53.44 -3.25 3.22
N VAL A 32 53.58 -4.56 3.43
CA VAL A 32 52.58 -5.55 3.00
C VAL A 32 51.25 -5.33 3.71
N VAL A 33 51.27 -5.09 5.02
CA VAL A 33 50.07 -4.82 5.82
C VAL A 33 49.37 -3.55 5.33
N ILE A 34 50.10 -2.45 5.09
CA ILE A 34 49.53 -1.22 4.51
C ILE A 34 48.90 -1.50 3.14
N GLY A 35 49.56 -2.29 2.29
CA GLY A 35 49.01 -2.69 0.99
C GLY A 35 47.69 -3.46 1.11
N ILE A 36 47.60 -4.41 2.04
CA ILE A 36 46.37 -5.18 2.31
C ILE A 36 45.27 -4.25 2.87
N LEU A 37 45.60 -3.36 3.80
CA LEU A 37 44.63 -2.42 4.36
C LEU A 37 44.06 -1.47 3.30
N ILE A 38 44.89 -0.94 2.41
CA ILE A 38 44.43 -0.10 1.30
C ILE A 38 43.54 -0.92 0.35
N ALA A 39 43.93 -2.15 0.01
CA ALA A 39 43.11 -3.01 -0.85
C ALA A 39 41.73 -3.31 -0.23
N LEU A 40 41.68 -3.60 1.08
CA LEU A 40 40.44 -3.79 1.83
C LEU A 40 39.60 -2.51 1.87
N GLN A 41 40.22 -1.34 2.09
CA GLN A 41 39.51 -0.06 2.10
C GLN A 41 38.89 0.26 0.73
N ILE A 42 39.61 0.05 -0.37
CA ILE A 42 39.09 0.24 -1.73
C ILE A 42 37.92 -0.70 -2.00
N ASN A 43 38.03 -1.97 -1.60
CA ASN A 43 36.96 -2.95 -1.77
C ASN A 43 35.71 -2.55 -0.96
N ASN A 44 35.87 -2.18 0.31
CA ASN A 44 34.78 -1.74 1.18
C ASN A 44 34.12 -0.46 0.65
N TRP A 45 34.90 0.50 0.14
CA TRP A 45 34.37 1.70 -0.47
C TRP A 45 33.55 1.39 -1.73
N ASN A 46 34.05 0.51 -2.60
CA ASN A 46 33.32 0.10 -3.79
C ASN A 46 32.00 -0.61 -3.46
N GLU A 47 32.02 -1.49 -2.46
CA GLU A 47 30.81 -2.20 -2.02
C GLU A 47 29.79 -1.24 -1.39
N ASN A 48 30.24 -0.30 -0.56
CA ASN A 48 29.39 0.74 0.01
C ASN A 48 28.73 1.60 -1.08
N ARG A 49 29.45 1.95 -2.16
CA ARG A 49 28.86 2.68 -3.30
C ARG A 49 27.76 1.88 -4.00
N LYS A 50 27.94 0.56 -4.18
CA LYS A 50 26.91 -0.30 -4.79
C LYS A 50 25.66 -0.37 -3.92
N GLU A 51 25.81 -0.52 -2.61
CA GLU A 51 24.69 -0.55 -1.68
C GLU A 51 23.92 0.78 -1.62
N ILE A 52 24.62 1.92 -1.68
CA ILE A 52 23.97 3.24 -1.79
C ILE A 52 23.17 3.34 -3.11
N SER A 53 23.76 2.91 -4.23
CA SER A 53 23.08 2.91 -5.53
C SER A 53 21.82 2.03 -5.53
N LYS A 54 21.89 0.85 -4.90
CA LYS A 54 20.76 -0.04 -4.69
C LYS A 54 19.68 0.62 -3.82
N SER A 55 20.07 1.31 -2.74
CA SER A 55 19.16 2.04 -1.86
C SER A 55 18.43 3.17 -2.58
N LEU A 56 19.14 3.90 -3.44
CA LEU A 56 18.56 4.94 -4.30
C LEU A 56 17.54 4.37 -5.29
N ASN A 57 17.79 3.19 -5.85
CA ASN A 57 16.81 2.50 -6.69
C ASN A 57 15.56 2.10 -5.90
N TYR A 58 15.70 1.61 -4.67
CA TYR A 58 14.55 1.33 -3.81
C TYR A 58 13.73 2.58 -3.51
N LEU A 59 14.36 3.73 -3.23
CA LEU A 59 13.63 5.00 -3.04
C LEU A 59 12.80 5.37 -4.26
N LYS A 60 13.35 5.23 -5.47
CA LYS A 60 12.60 5.46 -6.73
C LYS A 60 11.42 4.50 -6.88
N GLU A 61 11.59 3.25 -6.49
CA GLU A 61 10.50 2.27 -6.52
C GLU A 61 9.41 2.58 -5.48
N PHE A 62 9.79 2.92 -4.24
CA PHE A 62 8.85 3.34 -3.21
C PHE A 62 8.00 4.52 -3.68
N ARG A 63 8.65 5.53 -4.26
CA ARG A 63 7.95 6.67 -4.85
C ARG A 63 6.90 6.25 -5.89
N LYS A 64 7.26 5.34 -6.79
CA LYS A 64 6.36 4.82 -7.83
C LYS A 64 5.17 4.06 -7.23
N ASP A 65 5.44 3.21 -6.25
CA ASP A 65 4.41 2.44 -5.54
C ASP A 65 3.44 3.40 -4.82
N LEU A 66 3.95 4.40 -4.10
CA LEU A 66 3.13 5.42 -3.40
C LEU A 66 2.27 6.23 -4.37
N ILE A 67 2.79 6.63 -5.54
CA ILE A 67 2.00 7.32 -6.56
C ILE A 67 0.83 6.44 -7.02
N THR A 68 1.10 5.17 -7.28
CA THR A 68 0.06 4.20 -7.69
C THR A 68 -1.01 4.06 -6.61
N ASP A 69 -0.60 3.97 -5.34
CA ASP A 69 -1.50 3.90 -4.20
C ASP A 69 -2.38 5.15 -4.09
N THR A 70 -1.82 6.36 -4.26
CA THR A 70 -2.62 7.60 -4.21
C THR A 70 -3.70 7.67 -5.29
N ILE A 71 -3.44 7.13 -6.49
CA ILE A 71 -4.42 7.02 -7.57
C ILE A 71 -5.54 6.05 -7.17
N SER A 72 -5.16 4.88 -6.62
CA SER A 72 -6.11 3.86 -6.14
C SER A 72 -7.03 4.40 -5.03
N PHE A 73 -6.47 5.17 -4.08
CA PHE A 73 -7.25 5.83 -3.03
C PHE A 73 -8.18 6.91 -3.58
N ASN A 74 -7.74 7.72 -4.57
CA ASN A 74 -8.63 8.70 -5.20
C ASN A 74 -9.83 8.05 -5.87
N GLN A 75 -9.64 6.93 -6.58
CA GLN A 75 -10.76 6.19 -7.18
C GLN A 75 -11.75 5.68 -6.12
N ALA A 76 -11.24 5.15 -5.00
CA ALA A 76 -12.08 4.69 -3.91
C ALA A 76 -12.84 5.84 -3.24
N LEU A 77 -12.19 6.99 -3.02
CA LEU A 77 -12.82 8.20 -2.46
C LEU A 77 -13.93 8.75 -3.36
N THR A 78 -13.78 8.65 -4.68
CA THR A 78 -14.84 9.02 -5.65
C THR A 78 -16.03 8.06 -5.56
N GLY A 79 -15.78 6.75 -5.39
CA GLY A 79 -16.83 5.77 -5.10
C GLY A 79 -17.56 6.10 -3.81
N LEU A 80 -16.81 6.18 -2.70
CA LEU A 80 -17.36 6.48 -1.37
C LEU A 80 -18.19 7.75 -1.36
N SER A 81 -17.75 8.80 -2.06
CA SER A 81 -18.51 10.05 -2.11
C SER A 81 -19.83 9.91 -2.86
N ARG A 82 -19.92 9.03 -3.86
CA ARG A 82 -21.20 8.71 -4.54
C ARG A 82 -22.14 7.94 -3.62
N ASP A 83 -21.62 6.93 -2.92
CA ASP A 83 -22.41 6.11 -2.00
C ASP A 83 -22.94 6.97 -0.83
N ILE A 84 -22.07 7.78 -0.22
CA ILE A 84 -22.43 8.75 0.83
C ILE A 84 -23.53 9.71 0.35
N ASN A 85 -23.42 10.24 -0.86
CA ASN A 85 -24.43 11.15 -1.39
C ASN A 85 -25.78 10.45 -1.59
N SER A 86 -25.77 9.19 -2.03
CA SER A 86 -26.98 8.37 -2.19
C SER A 86 -27.65 8.09 -0.83
N GLU A 87 -26.86 7.74 0.19
CA GLU A 87 -27.33 7.51 1.55
C GLU A 87 -27.91 8.77 2.18
N VAL A 88 -27.22 9.91 2.04
CA VAL A 88 -27.68 11.21 2.54
C VAL A 88 -28.99 11.60 1.86
N TRP A 89 -29.10 11.39 0.54
CA TRP A 89 -30.33 11.65 -0.19
C TRP A 89 -31.48 10.80 0.37
N ALA A 90 -31.29 9.49 0.54
CA ALA A 90 -32.31 8.59 1.07
C ALA A 90 -32.72 8.95 2.51
N LEU A 91 -31.74 9.26 3.37
CA LEU A 91 -32.00 9.60 4.77
C LEU A 91 -32.72 10.94 4.97
N LYS A 92 -32.46 11.92 4.09
CA LYS A 92 -33.10 13.25 4.11
C LYS A 92 -34.49 13.26 3.50
N LYS A 93 -34.79 12.34 2.60
CA LYS A 93 -36.09 12.29 1.92
C LYS A 93 -37.18 11.81 2.88
N THR A 94 -38.27 12.57 2.99
CA THR A 94 -39.41 12.30 3.89
C THR A 94 -40.53 11.51 3.23
N LYS A 95 -40.64 11.58 1.90
CA LYS A 95 -41.58 10.81 1.07
C LYS A 95 -40.92 10.41 -0.24
N TYR A 96 -41.12 9.18 -0.68
CA TYR A 96 -40.61 8.65 -1.94
C TYR A 96 -41.70 8.56 -3.00
N ASN A 97 -41.30 8.73 -4.26
CA ASN A 97 -42.09 8.51 -5.46
C ASN A 97 -41.68 7.20 -6.11
N LEU A 98 -42.53 6.62 -6.97
CA LEU A 98 -42.22 5.37 -7.69
C LEU A 98 -40.89 5.44 -8.47
N THR A 99 -40.56 6.61 -9.03
CA THR A 99 -39.31 6.86 -9.75
C THR A 99 -38.05 6.86 -8.88
N ASP A 100 -38.19 6.87 -7.55
CA ASP A 100 -37.06 6.86 -6.62
C ASP A 100 -36.50 5.44 -6.38
N SER A 101 -37.18 4.40 -6.85
CA SER A 101 -36.87 2.99 -6.60
C SER A 101 -35.39 2.65 -6.82
N ASP A 102 -34.83 3.00 -7.99
CA ASP A 102 -33.43 2.72 -8.33
C ASP A 102 -32.44 3.44 -7.40
N SER A 103 -32.79 4.66 -7.00
CA SER A 103 -31.96 5.47 -6.10
C SER A 103 -32.00 4.93 -4.67
N ILE A 104 -33.13 4.38 -4.25
CA ILE A 104 -33.28 3.68 -2.96
C ILE A 104 -32.42 2.41 -2.96
N LEU A 105 -32.51 1.59 -4.02
CA LEU A 105 -31.70 0.37 -4.14
C LEU A 105 -30.20 0.68 -4.15
N ALA A 106 -29.79 1.76 -4.82
CA ALA A 106 -28.40 2.22 -4.79
C ALA A 106 -27.94 2.60 -3.37
N ALA A 107 -28.76 3.34 -2.62
CA ALA A 107 -28.44 3.75 -1.25
C ALA A 107 -28.38 2.57 -0.26
N LEU A 108 -29.22 1.55 -0.49
CA LEU A 108 -29.25 0.31 0.29
C LEU A 108 -28.16 -0.70 -0.12
N GLY A 109 -27.28 -0.32 -1.05
CA GLY A 109 -26.22 -1.17 -1.57
C GLY A 109 -25.25 -1.71 -0.51
N ARG A 110 -24.69 -2.88 -0.79
CA ARG A 110 -23.66 -3.58 0.03
C ARG A 110 -22.26 -3.34 -0.53
N THR A 111 -21.91 -2.08 -0.75
CA THR A 111 -20.55 -1.74 -1.21
C THR A 111 -19.61 -1.75 0.00
N TYR A 112 -18.47 -2.42 -0.14
CA TYR A 112 -17.31 -2.26 0.73
C TYR A 112 -16.11 -1.85 -0.12
N TYR A 113 -15.13 -1.21 0.51
CA TYR A 113 -13.92 -0.75 -0.16
C TYR A 113 -12.67 -1.42 0.44
N ASP A 114 -12.10 -2.38 -0.29
CA ASP A 114 -10.89 -3.12 0.09
C ASP A 114 -9.67 -2.57 -0.68
N ARG A 115 -9.30 -1.31 -0.40
CA ARG A 115 -8.04 -0.73 -0.91
C ARG A 115 -6.91 -1.06 0.04
N ARG A 116 -5.79 -1.50 -0.52
CA ARG A 116 -4.59 -1.91 0.22
C ARG A 116 -3.39 -1.10 -0.26
N ILE A 117 -2.42 -0.91 0.62
CA ILE A 117 -1.12 -0.33 0.27
C ILE A 117 -0.31 -1.37 -0.52
N ASN A 118 0.37 -0.94 -1.58
CA ASN A 118 1.26 -1.80 -2.34
C ASN A 118 2.57 -2.02 -1.57
N THR A 119 2.73 -3.19 -0.96
CA THR A 119 3.90 -3.54 -0.14
C THR A 119 5.06 -4.16 -0.93
N ARG A 120 5.00 -4.22 -2.27
CA ARG A 120 5.98 -4.95 -3.11
C ARG A 120 7.42 -4.54 -2.80
N THR A 121 7.75 -3.26 -2.97
CA THR A 121 9.12 -2.78 -2.73
C THR A 121 9.52 -2.92 -1.27
N PHE A 122 8.61 -2.68 -0.33
CA PHE A 122 8.88 -2.85 1.11
C PHE A 122 9.27 -4.29 1.44
N SER A 123 8.49 -5.27 0.96
CA SER A 123 8.80 -6.69 1.14
C SER A 123 10.10 -7.09 0.43
N SER A 124 10.39 -6.54 -0.75
CA SER A 124 11.67 -6.79 -1.43
C SER A 124 12.87 -6.31 -0.62
N VAL A 125 12.79 -5.15 0.05
CA VAL A 125 13.85 -4.65 0.94
C VAL A 125 14.02 -5.58 2.15
N GLN A 126 12.91 -5.96 2.81
CA GLN A 126 12.95 -6.86 3.96
C GLN A 126 13.55 -8.24 3.62
N ASN A 127 13.19 -8.79 2.45
CA ASN A 127 13.65 -10.10 2.01
C ASN A 127 15.10 -10.10 1.50
N SER A 128 15.66 -8.94 1.14
CA SER A 128 17.05 -8.86 0.68
C SER A 128 18.07 -8.92 1.82
N GLY A 129 17.65 -9.20 3.05
CA GLY A 129 18.49 -9.17 4.25
C GLY A 129 18.86 -7.76 4.73
N ASN A 130 18.32 -6.73 4.07
CA ASN A 130 18.60 -5.34 4.40
C ASN A 130 17.52 -4.85 5.37
N SER A 131 17.91 -4.55 6.61
CA SER A 131 17.04 -3.90 7.61
C SER A 131 16.97 -2.38 7.45
N LYS A 132 17.69 -1.82 6.47
CA LYS A 132 17.84 -0.39 6.25
C LYS A 132 18.23 -0.06 4.80
N LEU A 133 18.06 1.20 4.42
CA LEU A 133 18.59 1.75 3.18
C LEU A 133 19.88 2.52 3.48
N ILE A 134 21.03 1.96 3.09
CA ILE A 134 22.34 2.55 3.37
C ILE A 134 22.42 3.94 2.73
N GLY A 135 22.77 4.94 3.55
CA GLY A 135 22.80 6.36 3.14
C GLY A 135 21.45 7.08 3.28
N TYR A 136 20.37 6.35 3.59
CA TYR A 136 19.00 6.86 3.63
C TYR A 136 18.24 6.33 4.86
N ASP A 137 18.95 6.13 5.97
CA ASP A 137 18.42 5.51 7.19
C ASP A 137 17.25 6.34 7.79
N SER A 138 17.33 7.67 7.73
CA SER A 138 16.30 8.59 8.24
C SER A 138 14.97 8.43 7.49
N ILE A 139 14.98 8.60 6.16
CA ILE A 139 13.79 8.46 5.33
C ILE A 139 13.25 7.02 5.36
N PHE A 140 14.11 6.01 5.45
CA PHE A 140 13.67 4.63 5.56
C PHE A 140 12.90 4.35 6.87
N GLY A 141 13.24 5.04 7.96
CA GLY A 141 12.46 5.00 9.20
C GLY A 141 11.03 5.48 9.00
N ILE A 142 10.84 6.56 8.24
CA ILE A 142 9.52 7.12 7.89
C ILE A 142 8.77 6.16 6.96
N ILE A 143 9.43 5.65 5.92
CA ILE A 143 8.88 4.65 5.00
C ILE A 143 8.39 3.42 5.78
N SER A 144 9.21 2.90 6.68
CA SER A 144 8.87 1.75 7.51
C SER A 144 7.66 2.04 8.41
N GLY A 145 7.57 3.25 8.97
CA GLY A 145 6.40 3.69 9.74
C GLY A 145 5.09 3.62 8.93
N TYR A 146 5.12 4.08 7.68
CA TYR A 146 3.96 3.99 6.77
C TYR A 146 3.59 2.54 6.46
N TYR A 147 4.55 1.71 6.04
CA TYR A 147 4.27 0.33 5.64
C TYR A 147 3.89 -0.60 6.79
N ILE A 148 4.25 -0.25 8.03
CA ILE A 148 3.87 -1.00 9.23
C ILE A 148 2.56 -0.41 9.80
N LYS A 149 2.61 0.81 10.33
CA LYS A 149 1.51 1.38 11.14
C LYS A 149 0.34 1.83 10.29
N THR A 150 0.61 2.56 9.21
CA THR A 150 -0.45 3.07 8.32
C THR A 150 -1.14 1.92 7.58
N ASN A 151 -0.38 0.92 7.13
CA ASN A 151 -0.94 -0.26 6.49
C ASN A 151 -1.80 -1.12 7.42
N GLU A 152 -1.35 -1.34 8.66
CA GLU A 152 -2.13 -2.06 9.68
C GLU A 152 -3.44 -1.32 9.97
N ARG A 153 -3.36 0.00 10.20
CA ARG A 153 -4.56 0.84 10.42
C ARG A 153 -5.52 0.74 9.24
N LEU A 154 -5.03 0.88 8.01
CA LEU A 154 -5.84 0.77 6.80
C LEU A 154 -6.54 -0.58 6.72
N THR A 155 -5.77 -1.66 6.84
CA THR A 155 -6.24 -3.04 6.69
C THR A 155 -7.29 -3.37 7.76
N SER A 156 -7.07 -2.94 9.00
CA SER A 156 -8.05 -3.11 10.08
C SER A 156 -9.41 -2.50 9.73
N HIS A 157 -9.42 -1.29 9.16
CA HIS A 157 -10.67 -0.62 8.77
C HIS A 157 -11.33 -1.22 7.54
N THR A 158 -10.55 -1.59 6.51
CA THR A 158 -11.11 -2.19 5.29
C THR A 158 -11.66 -3.60 5.55
N GLU A 159 -10.99 -4.39 6.38
CA GLU A 159 -11.48 -5.72 6.77
C GLU A 159 -12.68 -5.62 7.72
N TRP A 160 -12.71 -4.65 8.63
CA TRP A 160 -13.91 -4.36 9.42
C TRP A 160 -15.10 -4.01 8.54
N ASP A 161 -14.90 -3.12 7.56
CA ASP A 161 -15.96 -2.70 6.63
C ASP A 161 -16.47 -3.87 5.80
N LYS A 162 -15.54 -4.67 5.25
CA LYS A 162 -15.85 -5.89 4.51
C LYS A 162 -16.68 -6.85 5.34
N ARG A 163 -16.29 -7.16 6.58
CA ARG A 163 -17.07 -8.03 7.49
C ARG A 163 -18.44 -7.43 7.80
N ALA A 164 -18.51 -6.14 8.09
CA ALA A 164 -19.78 -5.46 8.34
C ALA A 164 -20.72 -5.57 7.12
N VAL A 165 -20.17 -5.59 5.91
CA VAL A 165 -20.94 -5.83 4.69
C VAL A 165 -21.24 -7.30 4.49
N THR A 166 -20.32 -8.26 4.64
CA THR A 166 -20.51 -9.67 4.26
C THR A 166 -21.22 -10.49 5.32
N GLU A 167 -20.96 -10.20 6.58
CA GLU A 167 -21.47 -10.90 7.76
C GLU A 167 -22.61 -10.11 8.46
N GLY A 168 -22.77 -8.83 8.12
CA GLY A 168 -23.84 -7.98 8.64
C GLY A 168 -25.25 -8.32 8.13
N GLN A 169 -26.25 -7.75 8.81
CA GLN A 169 -27.64 -8.21 8.86
C GLN A 169 -28.35 -8.54 7.54
N ASP A 170 -29.28 -9.49 7.67
CA ASP A 170 -30.10 -10.20 6.68
C ASP A 170 -31.15 -9.34 5.93
N TYR A 171 -31.01 -8.01 5.93
CA TYR A 171 -32.01 -7.11 5.34
C TYR A 171 -32.14 -7.26 3.81
N LYS A 172 -31.05 -7.68 3.16
CA LYS A 172 -31.04 -7.99 1.73
C LYS A 172 -31.98 -9.17 1.45
N THR A 173 -31.93 -10.21 2.28
CA THR A 173 -32.82 -11.37 2.18
C THR A 173 -34.28 -10.97 2.34
N LEU A 174 -34.56 -10.05 3.28
CA LEU A 174 -35.91 -9.52 3.49
C LEU A 174 -36.42 -8.64 2.33
N LEU A 175 -35.55 -7.85 1.70
CA LEU A 175 -35.96 -7.05 0.53
C LEU A 175 -36.16 -7.95 -0.69
N TYR A 176 -35.21 -8.84 -0.98
CA TYR A 176 -35.27 -9.74 -2.14
C TYR A 176 -36.23 -10.93 -1.96
N SER A 177 -36.80 -11.15 -0.77
CA SER A 177 -37.96 -12.03 -0.62
C SER A 177 -39.25 -11.39 -1.15
N GLU A 178 -39.27 -10.07 -1.32
CA GLU A 178 -40.46 -9.31 -1.73
C GLU A 178 -40.36 -8.77 -3.16
N ILE A 179 -39.14 -8.60 -3.69
CA ILE A 179 -38.88 -8.01 -5.02
C ILE A 179 -38.16 -8.99 -5.94
N GLU A 180 -38.38 -8.84 -7.23
CA GLU A 180 -37.69 -9.60 -8.27
C GLU A 180 -36.45 -8.84 -8.75
N VAL A 181 -35.39 -9.56 -9.13
CA VAL A 181 -34.20 -8.93 -9.70
C VAL A 181 -34.49 -8.56 -11.15
N ASP A 182 -34.51 -7.27 -11.47
CA ASP A 182 -34.78 -6.81 -12.82
C ASP A 182 -33.59 -7.02 -13.79
N ASN A 183 -33.90 -7.04 -15.09
CA ASN A 183 -32.90 -7.26 -16.15
C ASN A 183 -31.84 -6.15 -16.22
N ASN A 184 -32.16 -4.90 -15.85
CA ASN A 184 -31.17 -3.82 -15.83
C ASN A 184 -30.14 -4.06 -14.72
N TYR A 185 -30.58 -4.54 -13.55
CA TYR A 185 -29.71 -4.95 -12.47
C TYR A 185 -28.80 -6.11 -12.92
N ILE A 186 -29.34 -7.13 -13.61
CA ILE A 186 -28.54 -8.25 -14.14
C ILE A 186 -27.47 -7.74 -15.11
N LYS A 187 -27.86 -6.93 -16.12
CA LYS A 187 -26.93 -6.35 -17.09
C LYS A 187 -25.82 -5.53 -16.43
N LYS A 188 -26.19 -4.68 -15.45
CA LYS A 188 -25.25 -3.82 -14.73
C LYS A 188 -24.25 -4.61 -13.88
N ASN A 189 -24.69 -5.70 -13.23
CA ASN A 189 -23.89 -6.42 -12.25
C ASN A 189 -23.15 -7.65 -12.82
N SER A 190 -23.61 -8.21 -13.93
CA SER A 190 -22.99 -9.40 -14.57
C SER A 190 -21.68 -9.09 -15.30
N ARG A 191 -21.37 -7.81 -15.55
CA ARG A 191 -20.17 -7.34 -16.27
C ARG A 191 -19.97 -8.04 -17.62
N THR A 192 -21.05 -8.44 -18.28
CA THR A 192 -21.04 -9.13 -19.57
C THR A 192 -22.10 -8.55 -20.51
N LEU A 193 -21.81 -8.61 -21.80
CA LEU A 193 -22.75 -8.25 -22.86
C LEU A 193 -23.75 -9.37 -23.16
N TYR A 194 -23.55 -10.57 -22.60
CA TYR A 194 -24.35 -11.77 -22.85
C TYR A 194 -25.51 -11.97 -21.85
N ALA A 195 -25.81 -10.96 -21.02
CA ALA A 195 -26.94 -11.03 -20.11
C ALA A 195 -28.26 -11.14 -20.88
N GLN A 196 -28.98 -12.24 -20.67
CA GLN A 196 -30.31 -12.44 -21.25
C GLN A 196 -31.37 -11.69 -20.44
N ASP A 197 -32.47 -11.35 -21.12
CA ASP A 197 -33.64 -10.78 -20.48
C ASP A 197 -34.61 -11.89 -20.07
N PHE A 198 -35.08 -11.82 -18.83
CA PHE A 198 -36.08 -12.73 -18.27
C PHE A 198 -37.42 -11.99 -18.10
N PRO A 199 -38.56 -12.66 -18.36
CA PRO A 199 -39.87 -12.08 -18.07
C PRO A 199 -40.03 -11.89 -16.55
N MET A 200 -40.55 -10.74 -16.15
CA MET A 200 -40.83 -10.45 -14.74
C MET A 200 -42.24 -10.94 -14.36
N ILE A 201 -42.36 -11.49 -13.16
CA ILE A 201 -43.64 -11.92 -12.56
C ILE A 201 -44.41 -10.70 -12.04
N THR A 202 -43.69 -9.71 -11.50
CA THR A 202 -44.28 -8.49 -10.91
C THR A 202 -44.08 -7.28 -11.80
N ASP A 203 -45.09 -6.41 -11.90
CA ASP A 203 -44.97 -5.17 -12.68
C ASP A 203 -44.03 -4.16 -12.01
N SER A 204 -43.48 -3.24 -12.79
CA SER A 204 -42.46 -2.28 -12.31
C SER A 204 -42.99 -1.31 -11.24
N SER A 205 -44.29 -0.98 -11.26
CA SER A 205 -44.89 -0.10 -10.25
C SER A 205 -45.09 -0.84 -8.93
N GLU A 206 -45.50 -2.10 -9.00
CA GLU A 206 -45.61 -2.98 -7.82
C GLU A 206 -44.26 -3.12 -7.11
N GLN A 207 -43.19 -3.39 -7.86
CA GLN A 207 -41.84 -3.49 -7.29
C GLN A 207 -41.38 -2.19 -6.65
N ALA A 208 -41.57 -1.05 -7.33
CA ALA A 208 -41.23 0.25 -6.77
C ALA A 208 -41.98 0.51 -5.44
N MET A 209 -43.27 0.14 -5.36
CA MET A 209 -44.03 0.25 -4.11
C MET A 209 -43.46 -0.63 -2.98
N LYS A 210 -43.05 -1.86 -3.28
CA LYS A 210 -42.42 -2.76 -2.29
C LYS A 210 -41.07 -2.21 -1.78
N ILE A 211 -40.25 -1.67 -2.69
CA ILE A 211 -38.96 -1.04 -2.35
C ILE A 211 -39.18 0.18 -1.45
N ILE A 212 -40.13 1.06 -1.80
CA ILE A 212 -40.47 2.24 -1.00
C ILE A 212 -40.99 1.82 0.38
N LYS A 213 -41.90 0.84 0.43
CA LYS A 213 -42.43 0.31 1.70
C LYS A 213 -41.29 -0.17 2.60
N PHE A 214 -40.37 -0.97 2.06
CA PHE A 214 -39.19 -1.42 2.80
C PHE A 214 -38.30 -0.26 3.26
N ALA A 215 -37.96 0.68 2.39
CA ALA A 215 -37.08 1.81 2.69
C ALA A 215 -37.61 2.75 3.80
N THR A 216 -38.93 2.76 4.02
CA THR A 216 -39.55 3.52 5.11
C THR A 216 -39.57 2.80 6.46
N THR A 217 -39.19 1.51 6.51
CA THR A 217 -39.11 0.76 7.77
C THR A 217 -37.96 1.25 8.66
N VAL A 218 -38.10 1.03 9.98
CA VAL A 218 -37.01 1.31 10.94
C VAL A 218 -35.74 0.53 10.58
N GLN A 219 -35.89 -0.73 10.16
CA GLN A 219 -34.78 -1.59 9.78
C GLN A 219 -34.00 -1.01 8.58
N ALA A 220 -34.67 -0.64 7.49
CA ALA A 220 -34.02 -0.05 6.33
C ALA A 220 -33.34 1.29 6.67
N ARG A 221 -34.00 2.15 7.46
CA ARG A 221 -33.41 3.41 7.91
C ARG A 221 -32.17 3.21 8.78
N ASN A 222 -32.15 2.19 9.65
CA ASN A 222 -30.97 1.87 10.44
C ASN A 222 -29.83 1.36 9.54
N ASN A 223 -30.11 0.49 8.56
CA ASN A 223 -29.10 0.05 7.59
C ASN A 223 -28.50 1.21 6.80
N LEU A 224 -29.31 2.17 6.34
CA LEU A 224 -28.81 3.37 5.66
C LEU A 224 -27.88 4.21 6.56
N LYS A 225 -28.23 4.35 7.85
CA LYS A 225 -27.37 5.06 8.82
C LYS A 225 -26.06 4.31 9.08
N GLU A 226 -26.11 2.98 9.21
CA GLU A 226 -24.91 2.16 9.38
C GLU A 226 -24.00 2.25 8.16
N ASN A 227 -24.55 2.14 6.94
CA ASN A 227 -23.80 2.35 5.70
C ASN A 227 -23.13 3.73 5.67
N TYR A 228 -23.88 4.79 6.00
CA TYR A 228 -23.35 6.15 6.08
C TYR A 228 -22.20 6.27 7.09
N ILE A 229 -22.33 5.69 8.29
CA ILE A 229 -21.26 5.68 9.31
C ILE A 229 -20.04 4.93 8.80
N ARG A 230 -20.22 3.74 8.21
CA ARG A 230 -19.14 2.93 7.63
C ARG A 230 -18.37 3.69 6.55
N HIS A 231 -19.08 4.26 5.57
CA HIS A 231 -18.46 4.98 4.47
C HIS A 231 -17.77 6.28 4.91
N LEU A 232 -18.30 6.99 5.91
CA LEU A 232 -17.61 8.13 6.50
C LEU A 232 -16.30 7.73 7.17
N ARG A 233 -16.30 6.63 7.94
CA ARG A 233 -15.08 6.11 8.59
C ARG A 233 -14.03 5.74 7.54
N LEU A 234 -14.42 5.01 6.50
CA LEU A 234 -13.51 4.65 5.41
C LEU A 234 -12.99 5.89 4.65
N LYS A 235 -13.86 6.85 4.35
CA LYS A 235 -13.46 8.09 3.67
C LYS A 235 -12.40 8.85 4.46
N ASN A 236 -12.53 8.88 5.80
CA ASN A 236 -11.53 9.49 6.65
C ASN A 236 -10.19 8.75 6.60
N VAL A 237 -10.20 7.42 6.76
CA VAL A 237 -8.99 6.59 6.73
C VAL A 237 -8.27 6.67 5.38
N PHE A 238 -9.01 6.61 4.27
CA PHE A 238 -8.41 6.73 2.94
C PHE A 238 -7.84 8.13 2.67
N ASN A 239 -8.50 9.20 3.13
CA ASN A 239 -7.93 10.54 3.02
C ASN A 239 -6.65 10.68 3.84
N GLN A 240 -6.64 10.18 5.07
CA GLN A 240 -5.47 10.20 5.94
C GLN A 240 -4.31 9.41 5.32
N THR A 241 -4.53 8.16 4.94
CA THR A 241 -3.49 7.31 4.32
C THR A 241 -2.99 7.91 3.01
N LYS A 242 -3.87 8.48 2.18
CA LYS A 242 -3.46 9.17 0.94
C LYS A 242 -2.60 10.40 1.23
N GLN A 243 -2.91 11.16 2.28
CA GLN A 243 -2.10 12.32 2.65
C GLN A 243 -0.73 11.89 3.16
N GLU A 244 -0.67 10.90 4.05
CA GLU A 244 0.59 10.32 4.53
C GLU A 244 1.46 9.79 3.37
N ALA A 245 0.84 9.17 2.35
CA ALA A 245 1.54 8.74 1.14
C ALA A 245 2.10 9.92 0.31
N LYS A 246 1.35 11.02 0.20
CA LYS A 246 1.80 12.23 -0.51
C LYS A 246 2.97 12.91 0.20
N ASP A 247 2.87 13.04 1.53
CA ASP A 247 3.92 13.63 2.34
C ASP A 247 5.22 12.81 2.21
N LEU A 248 5.08 11.47 2.22
CA LEU A 248 6.22 10.56 2.01
C LEU A 248 6.81 10.66 0.60
N ILE A 249 5.99 10.84 -0.45
CA ILE A 249 6.49 11.11 -1.81
C ILE A 249 7.33 12.38 -1.82
N THR A 250 6.87 13.45 -1.16
CA THR A 250 7.62 14.72 -1.06
C THR A 250 8.95 14.52 -0.37
N SER A 251 8.99 13.83 0.78
CA SER A 251 10.25 13.54 1.47
C SER A 251 11.21 12.68 0.64
N ILE A 252 10.70 11.69 -0.11
CA ILE A 252 11.53 10.91 -1.02
C ILE A 252 12.07 11.78 -2.18
N ASP A 253 11.26 12.70 -2.70
CA ASP A 253 11.67 13.62 -3.77
C ASP A 253 12.75 14.60 -3.32
N GLU A 254 12.79 14.97 -2.04
CA GLU A 254 13.87 15.76 -1.45
C GLU A 254 15.16 14.94 -1.35
N GLU A 255 15.10 13.70 -0.87
CA GLU A 255 16.25 12.79 -0.78
C GLU A 255 16.83 12.42 -2.16
N LEU A 256 16.01 12.36 -3.21
CA LEU A 256 16.46 12.06 -4.57
C LEU A 256 17.11 13.25 -5.30
N LYS A 257 16.98 14.48 -4.77
CA LYS A 257 17.62 15.69 -5.31
C LYS A 257 19.01 15.94 -4.74
N ASN A 258 19.27 15.43 -3.53
CA ASN A 258 20.54 15.52 -2.83
C ASN A 258 21.51 14.43 -3.29
#